data_AF-A0A934THH3-F1
#
_entry.id   AF-A0A934THH3-F1
#
_cell.length_a   1.000
_cell.length_b   1.000
_cell.length_c   1.000
_cell.angle_alpha   90.00
_cell.angle_beta   90.00
_cell.angle_gamma   90.00
#
_symmetry.space_group_name_H-M   'P 1'
#
loop_
_entity.id
_entity.type
_entity.pdbx_description
1 polymer ?
#
loop_
_entity_poly.entity_id
_entity_poly.type
_entity_poly.pdbx_seq_one_letter_code
_entity_poly.pdbx_strand_id
1 'polypeptide(L)'
;IKDSIYCGIIDSFPLPQKYVNDLNIITADYLIKNIDASFSAWTESNWARHVNFDTFCEFILPYKVIEQQDLEDWRSYLLNFCDGDLRDHKYCELYKYSPYRACETVNEALRNFIHPRLINKYPLPVKKVSTLTKIPFGVCDDYNTLGIAIMRAKGIPCAMDFTPQWPFRSLGHTWCVLLENSGKTVIFEGADGAPARPHKQDHKMAKVFRKTYAINKDLVQMIKEERFVPSPFNEPFLKDVTTDYLKTVDIKVNDITKSKQNYAYLAVFDDQNWRPIHWARKSKKSFTFEKMGKDIVYLPVHFTKAGIEAFSDPILLTINGECVVLKADKTQKRDIFLYRKYPPMENMHHVSYRVINGKFQASNDSLFTDSSTVDIHIIKERAVVSKQIMLNNVDVKYRYWRYCSPNGGHCNMAELYFYEKKSGKEISGKVIGTEGSWRPLNEGYTRDAVFDRNALTFFDASQSDNCWVGMDFGTPVSIGHISFLPRNDGNCIEIGDEYELMYWDNNSWQSLGKQIANELQLQYKNCPSNALFLLHNHTKGKEERIFTYENNEQIWW
;
A
#
# COMPACT_ATOMS: atom_id res chain seq x y z
N ILE A 1 -22.51 14.57 2.66
CA ILE A 1 -22.91 14.45 1.24
C ILE A 1 -21.76 15.01 0.42
N LYS A 2 -20.96 14.14 -0.20
CA LYS A 2 -19.98 14.59 -1.22
C LYS A 2 -20.80 14.96 -2.44
N ASP A 3 -20.60 16.16 -2.97
CA ASP A 3 -21.28 16.67 -4.16
C ASP A 3 -21.09 15.68 -5.33
N SER A 4 -22.11 14.83 -5.55
CA SER A 4 -22.08 13.73 -6.50
C SER A 4 -22.48 14.17 -7.91
N ILE A 5 -22.96 15.41 -8.05
CA ILE A 5 -23.44 15.93 -9.33
C ILE A 5 -22.25 16.20 -10.23
N TYR A 6 -21.20 16.85 -9.74
CA TYR A 6 -20.05 17.20 -10.57
C TYR A 6 -19.25 15.96 -11.03
N CYS A 7 -18.98 15.03 -10.12
CA CYS A 7 -18.31 13.76 -10.47
C CYS A 7 -19.19 12.88 -11.37
N GLY A 8 -20.49 12.74 -11.06
CA GLY A 8 -21.41 11.96 -11.89
C GLY A 8 -21.61 12.55 -13.29
N ILE A 9 -21.55 13.88 -13.43
CA ILE A 9 -21.61 14.58 -14.71
C ILE A 9 -20.29 14.38 -15.50
N ILE A 10 -19.13 14.53 -14.87
CA ILE A 10 -17.84 14.28 -15.55
C ILE A 10 -17.74 12.80 -16.00
N ASP A 11 -18.18 11.86 -15.17
CA ASP A 11 -18.18 10.43 -15.52
C ASP A 11 -19.16 10.10 -16.67
N SER A 12 -20.20 10.93 -16.88
CA SER A 12 -21.13 10.81 -18.01
C SER A 12 -20.70 11.57 -19.28
N PHE A 13 -19.66 12.40 -19.19
CA PHE A 13 -18.98 12.99 -20.34
C PHE A 13 -17.53 12.48 -20.43
N PRO A 14 -17.31 11.22 -20.86
CA PRO A 14 -15.97 10.77 -21.19
C PRO A 14 -15.44 11.68 -22.30
N LEU A 15 -14.52 12.59 -21.97
CA LEU A 15 -13.75 13.29 -22.99
C LEU A 15 -13.08 12.19 -23.82
N PRO A 16 -13.42 12.02 -25.11
CA PRO A 16 -12.91 10.92 -25.89
C PRO A 16 -11.41 11.15 -26.09
N GLN A 17 -10.59 10.55 -25.23
CA GLN A 17 -9.16 10.46 -25.48
C GLN A 17 -8.97 9.60 -26.72
N LYS A 18 -8.61 10.25 -27.83
CA LYS A 18 -8.35 9.56 -29.09
C LYS A 18 -6.93 9.04 -29.08
N TYR A 19 -6.77 7.73 -28.94
CA TYR A 19 -5.49 7.07 -29.16
C TYR A 19 -5.16 7.04 -30.65
N VAL A 20 -3.93 7.42 -30.98
CA VAL A 20 -3.41 7.37 -32.34
C VAL A 20 -2.09 6.62 -32.31
N ASN A 21 -1.94 5.65 -33.22
CA ASN A 21 -0.69 4.92 -33.38
C ASN A 21 0.41 5.90 -33.82
N ASP A 22 1.57 5.85 -33.16
CA ASP A 22 2.72 6.70 -33.49
C ASP A 22 3.11 6.61 -34.97
N LEU A 23 2.96 5.43 -35.61
CA LEU A 23 3.22 5.23 -37.04
C LEU A 23 2.44 6.19 -37.95
N ASN A 24 1.34 6.77 -37.47
CA ASN A 24 0.50 7.69 -38.22
C ASN A 24 0.80 9.17 -37.94
N ILE A 25 1.52 9.50 -36.87
CA ILE A 25 1.70 10.89 -36.40
C ILE A 25 3.16 11.29 -36.19
N ILE A 26 4.06 10.33 -36.00
CA ILE A 26 5.48 10.60 -35.81
C ILE A 26 6.11 11.03 -37.13
N THR A 27 6.91 12.09 -37.09
CA THR A 27 7.60 12.61 -38.27
C THR A 27 9.06 12.19 -38.29
N ALA A 28 9.65 12.13 -39.50
CA ALA A 28 11.08 11.90 -39.65
C ALA A 28 11.89 12.98 -38.92
N ASP A 29 11.51 14.25 -39.05
CA ASP A 29 12.17 15.38 -38.38
C ASP A 29 12.19 15.22 -36.85
N TYR A 30 11.08 14.76 -36.25
CA TYR A 30 11.01 14.49 -34.82
C TYR A 30 12.01 13.40 -34.40
N LEU A 31 12.05 12.29 -35.15
CA LEU A 31 12.95 11.17 -34.86
C LEU A 31 14.43 11.55 -35.05
N ILE A 32 14.76 12.22 -36.16
CA ILE A 32 16.12 12.72 -36.42
C ILE A 32 16.55 13.64 -35.29
N LYS A 33 15.72 14.62 -34.94
CA LYS A 33 16.00 15.53 -33.82
C LYS A 33 16.20 14.81 -32.49
N ASN A 34 15.36 13.82 -32.17
CA ASN A 34 15.51 13.01 -30.96
C ASN A 34 16.82 12.22 -30.96
N ILE A 35 17.17 11.59 -32.09
CA ILE A 35 18.40 10.82 -32.26
C ILE A 35 19.61 11.73 -32.08
N ASP A 36 19.68 12.83 -32.82
CA ASP A 36 20.79 13.79 -32.77
C ASP A 36 20.98 14.36 -31.37
N ALA A 37 19.89 14.82 -30.73
CA ALA A 37 19.94 15.33 -29.36
C ALA A 37 20.38 14.27 -28.35
N SER A 38 19.97 13.02 -28.53
CA SER A 38 20.39 11.91 -27.66
C SER A 38 21.86 11.55 -27.85
N PHE A 39 22.35 11.55 -29.09
CA PHE A 39 23.76 11.33 -29.38
C PHE A 39 24.63 12.45 -28.80
N SER A 40 24.29 13.72 -29.04
CA SER A 40 24.98 14.86 -28.41
C SER A 40 25.00 14.72 -26.90
N ALA A 41 23.85 14.44 -26.26
CA ALA A 41 23.80 14.26 -24.82
C ALA A 41 24.66 13.08 -24.33
N TRP A 42 24.75 11.97 -25.08
CA TRP A 42 25.58 10.83 -24.73
C TRP A 42 27.09 11.09 -24.93
N THR A 43 27.48 11.74 -26.04
CA THR A 43 28.90 11.91 -26.39
C THR A 43 29.54 13.14 -25.74
N GLU A 44 28.77 14.18 -25.45
CA GLU A 44 29.27 15.44 -24.89
C GLU A 44 29.23 15.45 -23.35
N SER A 45 28.45 14.56 -22.73
CA SER A 45 28.33 14.48 -21.26
C SER A 45 29.42 13.61 -20.64
N ASN A 46 30.25 14.21 -19.78
CA ASN A 46 31.33 13.51 -19.08
C ASN A 46 30.86 12.32 -18.23
N TRP A 47 29.64 12.37 -17.67
CA TRP A 47 29.06 11.31 -16.83
C TRP A 47 28.48 10.13 -17.62
N ALA A 48 28.43 10.20 -18.95
CA ALA A 48 27.89 9.13 -19.80
C ALA A 48 28.98 8.27 -20.46
N ARG A 49 30.27 8.54 -20.17
CA ARG A 49 31.43 7.88 -20.80
C ARG A 49 31.48 6.35 -20.66
N HIS A 50 30.84 5.79 -19.63
CA HIS A 50 30.80 4.35 -19.37
C HIS A 50 29.64 3.65 -20.11
N VAL A 51 28.73 4.42 -20.70
CA VAL A 51 27.56 3.90 -21.41
C VAL A 51 27.98 3.38 -22.78
N ASN A 52 27.76 2.10 -23.03
CA ASN A 52 27.93 1.49 -24.35
C ASN A 52 26.67 1.66 -25.22
N PHE A 53 26.75 1.30 -26.51
CA PHE A 53 25.65 1.50 -27.46
C PHE A 53 24.35 0.79 -27.05
N ASP A 54 24.42 -0.45 -26.58
CA ASP A 54 23.23 -1.21 -26.16
C ASP A 54 22.54 -0.54 -24.97
N THR A 55 23.33 -0.05 -24.02
CA THR A 55 22.82 0.70 -22.88
C THR A 55 22.25 2.05 -23.31
N PHE A 56 22.92 2.76 -24.21
CA PHE A 56 22.44 4.02 -24.77
C PHE A 56 21.05 3.85 -25.38
N CYS A 57 20.83 2.77 -26.15
CA CYS A 57 19.55 2.46 -26.78
C CYS A 57 18.40 2.29 -25.77
N GLU A 58 18.68 1.80 -24.57
CA GLU A 58 17.69 1.53 -23.53
C GLU A 58 17.52 2.68 -22.52
N PHE A 59 18.62 3.33 -22.14
CA PHE A 59 18.67 4.24 -21.00
C PHE A 59 18.70 5.72 -21.38
N ILE A 60 19.07 6.08 -22.62
CA ILE A 60 19.22 7.48 -23.04
C ILE A 60 18.40 7.79 -24.29
N LEU A 61 18.58 7.02 -25.38
CA LEU A 61 18.00 7.25 -26.71
C LEU A 61 16.45 7.37 -26.79
N PRO A 62 15.66 6.58 -26.04
CA PRO A 62 14.24 6.42 -26.35
C PRO A 62 13.45 7.73 -26.42
N TYR A 63 12.60 7.88 -27.43
CA TYR A 63 11.87 9.12 -27.71
C TYR A 63 10.64 9.34 -26.81
N LYS A 64 10.20 8.31 -26.09
CA LYS A 64 9.18 8.37 -25.03
C LYS A 64 9.71 7.69 -23.78
N VAL A 65 9.29 8.16 -22.60
CA VAL A 65 9.57 7.50 -21.32
C VAL A 65 8.49 6.47 -20.97
N ILE A 66 7.23 6.76 -21.32
CA ILE A 66 6.08 5.89 -21.08
C ILE A 66 5.18 5.81 -22.31
N GLU A 67 4.39 4.75 -22.39
CA GLU A 67 3.33 4.61 -23.38
C GLU A 67 2.28 5.72 -23.24
N GLN A 68 1.70 6.15 -24.37
CA GLN A 68 0.77 7.29 -24.47
C GLN A 68 1.35 8.67 -24.13
N GLN A 69 2.67 8.81 -23.93
CA GLN A 69 3.30 10.12 -23.81
C GLN A 69 3.08 10.94 -25.08
N ASP A 70 2.73 12.22 -24.93
CA ASP A 70 2.57 13.15 -26.05
C ASP A 70 3.90 13.33 -26.80
N LEU A 71 3.83 13.40 -28.14
CA LEU A 71 4.96 13.74 -28.99
C LEU A 71 5.21 15.24 -28.95
N GLU A 72 6.05 15.68 -28.03
CA GLU A 72 6.58 17.05 -27.97
C GLU A 72 8.11 17.03 -27.95
N ASP A 73 8.71 18.19 -28.20
CA ASP A 73 10.16 18.40 -28.13
C ASP A 73 10.66 18.51 -26.68
N TRP A 74 10.33 17.48 -25.88
CA TRP A 74 10.60 17.46 -24.45
C TRP A 74 12.10 17.46 -24.15
N ARG A 75 12.95 16.90 -25.03
CA ARG A 75 14.41 16.89 -24.83
C ARG A 75 14.99 18.28 -24.84
N SER A 76 14.72 19.06 -25.89
CA SER A 76 15.22 20.44 -25.96
C SER A 76 14.61 21.31 -24.86
N TYR A 77 13.32 21.09 -24.54
CA TYR A 77 12.66 21.79 -23.43
C TYR A 77 13.33 21.51 -22.07
N LEU A 78 13.72 20.26 -21.81
CA LEU A 78 14.29 19.84 -20.53
C LEU A 78 15.82 19.95 -20.45
N LEU A 79 16.52 20.18 -21.56
CA LEU A 79 17.98 20.18 -21.64
C LEU A 79 18.63 21.08 -20.58
N ASN A 80 18.08 22.28 -20.34
CA ASN A 80 18.57 23.23 -19.34
C ASN A 80 17.62 23.39 -18.13
N PHE A 81 16.58 22.56 -18.04
CA PHE A 81 15.61 22.62 -16.95
C PHE A 81 16.19 21.93 -15.71
N CYS A 82 16.11 22.58 -14.54
CA CYS A 82 16.62 22.06 -13.26
C CYS A 82 18.08 21.58 -13.33
N ASP A 83 18.98 22.36 -13.93
CA ASP A 83 20.41 22.01 -14.02
C ASP A 83 21.09 21.92 -12.65
N GLY A 84 20.60 22.62 -11.62
CA GLY A 84 21.33 22.78 -10.36
C GLY A 84 22.71 23.35 -10.61
N ASP A 85 23.75 22.72 -10.04
CA ASP A 85 25.16 23.03 -10.28
C ASP A 85 25.84 22.05 -11.26
N LEU A 86 25.08 21.31 -12.07
CA LEU A 86 25.59 20.25 -12.95
C LEU A 86 26.73 20.73 -13.87
N ARG A 87 26.68 21.99 -14.32
CA ARG A 87 27.71 22.60 -15.18
C ARG A 87 29.05 22.79 -14.49
N ASP A 88 29.04 22.91 -13.16
CA ASP A 88 30.22 23.11 -12.33
C ASP A 88 30.89 21.78 -11.96
N HIS A 89 30.24 20.63 -12.20
CA HIS A 89 30.82 19.31 -11.97
C HIS A 89 32.16 19.12 -12.68
N LYS A 90 32.36 19.76 -13.84
CA LYS A 90 33.62 19.70 -14.60
C LYS A 90 34.84 20.21 -13.81
N TYR A 91 34.63 21.04 -12.79
CA TYR A 91 35.69 21.57 -11.94
C TYR A 91 36.02 20.65 -10.74
N CYS A 92 35.25 19.59 -10.50
CA CYS A 92 35.45 18.66 -9.39
C CYS A 92 35.80 17.27 -9.92
N GLU A 93 37.01 16.78 -9.62
CA GLU A 93 37.50 15.47 -10.06
C GLU A 93 36.59 14.31 -9.68
N LEU A 94 35.93 14.41 -8.51
CA LEU A 94 34.99 13.40 -8.01
C LEU A 94 33.65 13.43 -8.75
N TYR A 95 33.24 14.57 -9.30
CA TYR A 95 31.88 14.78 -9.81
C TYR A 95 31.85 14.72 -11.34
N LYS A 96 32.88 15.24 -12.02
CA LYS A 96 32.90 15.42 -13.48
C LYS A 96 32.50 14.17 -14.26
N TYR A 97 32.88 12.99 -13.78
CA TYR A 97 32.61 11.70 -14.45
C TYR A 97 31.60 10.82 -13.68
N SER A 98 30.84 11.39 -12.74
CA SER A 98 29.93 10.63 -11.89
C SER A 98 28.48 10.79 -12.36
N PRO A 99 27.86 9.76 -12.96
CA PRO A 99 26.42 9.77 -13.25
C PRO A 99 25.60 9.84 -11.96
N TYR A 100 26.12 9.27 -10.85
CA TYR A 100 25.51 9.40 -9.53
C TYR A 100 25.37 10.87 -9.13
N ARG A 101 26.47 11.62 -9.14
CA ARG A 101 26.45 13.04 -8.74
C ARG A 101 25.61 13.86 -9.70
N ALA A 102 25.72 13.61 -11.01
CA ALA A 102 24.89 14.29 -12.01
C ALA A 102 23.39 14.07 -11.74
N CYS A 103 22.98 12.83 -11.46
CA CYS A 103 21.60 12.49 -11.14
C CYS A 103 21.15 13.11 -9.81
N GLU A 104 21.99 13.08 -8.78
CA GLU A 104 21.72 13.67 -7.46
C GLU A 104 21.43 15.18 -7.58
N THR A 105 22.34 15.93 -8.21
CA THR A 105 22.21 17.38 -8.45
C THR A 105 20.91 17.72 -9.18
N VAL A 106 20.64 17.04 -10.29
CA VAL A 106 19.46 17.33 -11.12
C VAL A 106 18.17 16.95 -10.39
N ASN A 107 18.15 15.82 -9.68
CA ASN A 107 16.97 15.37 -8.95
C ASN A 107 16.65 16.27 -7.75
N GLU A 108 17.70 16.75 -7.05
CA GLU A 108 17.55 17.72 -5.97
C GLU A 108 17.03 19.07 -6.49
N ALA A 109 17.58 19.58 -7.59
CA ALA A 109 17.10 20.80 -8.23
C ALA A 109 15.62 20.65 -8.66
N LEU A 110 15.24 19.48 -9.18
CA LEU A 110 13.86 19.17 -9.54
C LEU A 110 12.93 19.13 -8.32
N ARG A 111 13.33 18.45 -7.24
CA ARG A 111 12.57 18.39 -5.99
C ARG A 111 12.30 19.78 -5.42
N ASN A 112 13.36 20.61 -5.34
CA ASN A 112 13.29 21.97 -4.81
C ASN A 112 12.50 22.91 -5.72
N PHE A 113 12.33 22.59 -7.00
CA PHE A 113 11.49 23.37 -7.90
C PHE A 113 10.01 22.99 -7.77
N ILE A 114 9.69 21.68 -7.79
CA ILE A 114 8.31 21.19 -7.89
C ILE A 114 7.58 21.09 -6.54
N HIS A 115 8.28 20.70 -5.46
CA HIS A 115 7.67 20.36 -4.17
C HIS A 115 6.47 19.38 -4.29
N PRO A 116 6.71 18.16 -4.79
CA PRO A 116 5.63 17.26 -5.19
C PRO A 116 4.76 16.81 -4.02
N ARG A 117 3.43 16.95 -4.17
CA ARG A 117 2.44 16.34 -3.29
C ARG A 117 1.85 15.10 -3.94
N LEU A 118 2.08 13.93 -3.35
CA LEU A 118 1.50 12.69 -3.84
C LEU A 118 -0.02 12.63 -3.56
N ILE A 119 -0.77 12.20 -4.56
CA ILE A 119 -2.21 11.90 -4.48
C ILE A 119 -2.46 10.48 -5.01
N ASN A 120 -3.57 9.86 -4.63
CA ASN A 120 -3.86 8.46 -4.99
C ASN A 120 -4.27 8.30 -6.46
N LYS A 121 -5.04 9.25 -6.99
CA LYS A 121 -5.53 9.24 -8.38
C LYS A 121 -6.06 10.64 -8.73
N TYR A 122 -5.98 10.98 -10.00
CA TYR A 122 -6.71 12.12 -10.57
C TYR A 122 -7.51 11.66 -11.82
N PRO A 123 -8.60 12.36 -12.20
CA PRO A 123 -9.54 11.88 -13.21
C PRO A 123 -8.97 11.77 -14.63
N LEU A 124 -7.98 12.60 -14.97
CA LEU A 124 -7.43 12.72 -16.32
C LEU A 124 -5.90 12.63 -16.29
N PRO A 125 -5.26 11.53 -16.72
CA PRO A 125 -3.81 11.37 -16.66
C PRO A 125 -3.06 12.44 -17.46
N VAL A 126 -2.00 13.02 -16.90
CA VAL A 126 -1.17 14.03 -17.57
C VAL A 126 -0.01 13.32 -18.27
N LYS A 127 -0.07 13.25 -19.60
CA LYS A 127 0.94 12.56 -20.43
C LYS A 127 1.92 13.49 -21.14
N LYS A 128 1.70 14.80 -21.01
CA LYS A 128 2.55 15.85 -21.59
C LYS A 128 3.64 16.27 -20.59
N VAL A 129 4.90 16.02 -20.94
CA VAL A 129 6.07 16.25 -20.07
C VAL A 129 6.20 17.73 -19.68
N SER A 130 5.96 18.66 -20.60
CA SER A 130 5.98 20.11 -20.33
C SER A 130 4.83 20.60 -19.43
N THR A 131 3.82 19.76 -19.21
CA THR A 131 2.77 20.00 -18.21
C THR A 131 3.18 19.41 -16.86
N LEU A 132 3.83 18.24 -16.85
CA LEU A 132 4.39 17.63 -15.64
C LEU A 132 5.36 18.57 -14.91
N THR A 133 6.12 19.41 -15.63
CA THR A 133 7.00 20.42 -15.01
C THR A 133 6.28 21.55 -14.27
N LYS A 134 4.95 21.63 -14.34
CA LYS A 134 4.14 22.73 -13.79
C LYS A 134 3.14 22.30 -12.73
N ILE A 135 2.99 20.99 -12.48
CA ILE A 135 2.03 20.46 -11.52
C ILE A 135 2.76 20.04 -10.23
N PRO A 136 2.44 20.65 -9.07
CA PRO A 136 3.04 20.28 -7.78
C PRO A 136 2.28 19.14 -7.09
N PHE A 137 1.39 18.45 -7.79
CA PHE A 137 0.69 17.27 -7.29
C PHE A 137 0.51 16.22 -8.38
N GLY A 138 0.53 14.93 -8.02
CA GLY A 138 0.47 13.83 -8.98
C GLY A 138 0.62 12.47 -8.32
N VAL A 139 0.67 11.40 -9.14
CA VAL A 139 0.99 10.04 -8.69
C VAL A 139 2.48 9.76 -8.85
N CYS A 140 2.98 8.64 -8.30
CA CYS A 140 4.41 8.29 -8.42
C CYS A 140 4.88 8.19 -9.88
N ASP A 141 4.03 7.66 -10.77
CA ASP A 141 4.34 7.51 -12.20
C ASP A 141 4.65 8.86 -12.86
N ASP A 142 3.98 9.94 -12.46
CA ASP A 142 4.16 11.27 -13.06
C ASP A 142 5.57 11.80 -12.80
N TYR A 143 6.00 11.76 -11.54
CA TYR A 143 7.29 12.29 -11.13
C TYR A 143 8.45 11.40 -11.55
N ASN A 144 8.27 10.08 -11.56
CA ASN A 144 9.27 9.17 -12.12
C ASN A 144 9.42 9.36 -13.63
N THR A 145 8.31 9.57 -14.34
CA THR A 145 8.33 9.88 -15.79
C THR A 145 9.08 11.18 -16.04
N LEU A 146 8.75 12.24 -15.29
CA LEU A 146 9.44 13.53 -15.40
C LEU A 146 10.93 13.43 -15.05
N GLY A 147 11.26 12.73 -13.97
CA GLY A 147 12.63 12.49 -13.54
C GLY A 147 13.44 11.81 -14.64
N ILE A 148 12.96 10.69 -15.19
CA ILE A 148 13.64 9.98 -16.29
C ILE A 148 13.75 10.87 -17.53
N ALA A 149 12.70 11.62 -17.90
CA ALA A 149 12.76 12.52 -19.05
C ALA A 149 13.88 13.57 -18.89
N ILE A 150 13.98 14.21 -17.73
CA ILE A 150 15.01 15.21 -17.45
C ILE A 150 16.41 14.58 -17.47
N MET A 151 16.59 13.43 -16.82
CA MET A 151 17.88 12.72 -16.81
C MET A 151 18.33 12.36 -18.23
N ARG A 152 17.44 11.78 -19.03
CA ARG A 152 17.73 11.39 -20.41
C ARG A 152 18.03 12.56 -21.32
N ALA A 153 17.37 13.70 -21.13
CA ALA A 153 17.66 14.92 -21.88
C ALA A 153 19.09 15.44 -21.66
N LYS A 154 19.70 15.09 -20.51
CA LYS A 154 21.07 15.46 -20.12
C LYS A 154 22.08 14.30 -20.25
N GLY A 155 21.71 13.21 -20.93
CA GLY A 155 22.60 12.06 -21.12
C GLY A 155 22.86 11.24 -19.85
N ILE A 156 22.08 11.45 -18.78
CA ILE A 156 22.17 10.65 -17.55
C ILE A 156 21.38 9.35 -17.78
N PRO A 157 22.02 8.17 -17.70
CA PRO A 157 21.42 6.91 -18.12
C PRO A 157 20.41 6.38 -17.10
N CYS A 158 19.11 6.52 -17.39
CA CYS A 158 18.04 6.08 -16.50
C CYS A 158 16.98 5.19 -17.17
N ALA A 159 16.37 4.31 -16.38
CA ALA A 159 15.24 3.47 -16.76
C ALA A 159 14.15 3.45 -15.66
N MET A 160 13.02 2.82 -15.96
CA MET A 160 11.89 2.67 -15.03
C MET A 160 11.79 1.21 -14.60
N ASP A 161 11.84 0.99 -13.29
CA ASP A 161 11.56 -0.30 -12.68
C ASP A 161 10.23 -0.23 -11.93
N PHE A 162 9.55 -1.38 -11.78
CA PHE A 162 8.28 -1.43 -11.09
C PHE A 162 7.98 -2.82 -10.52
N THR A 163 7.18 -2.84 -9.46
CA THR A 163 6.49 -4.05 -9.01
C THR A 163 5.04 -4.00 -9.49
N PRO A 164 4.53 -5.05 -10.18
CA PRO A 164 3.19 -5.03 -10.74
C PRO A 164 2.11 -4.99 -9.66
N GLN A 165 2.37 -5.61 -8.50
CA GLN A 165 1.47 -5.65 -7.37
C GLN A 165 2.27 -5.94 -6.10
N TRP A 166 2.10 -5.14 -5.05
CA TRP A 166 2.65 -5.46 -3.74
C TRP A 166 2.00 -6.73 -3.20
N PRO A 167 2.77 -7.65 -2.60
CA PRO A 167 2.24 -8.91 -2.13
C PRO A 167 1.54 -8.79 -0.78
N PHE A 168 1.49 -7.61 -0.14
CA PHE A 168 0.94 -7.40 1.22
C PHE A 168 -0.07 -6.23 1.32
N ARG A 169 -0.37 -5.57 0.19
CA ARG A 169 -1.31 -4.44 0.08
C ARG A 169 -1.74 -4.24 -1.37
N SER A 170 -2.80 -3.49 -1.61
CA SER A 170 -3.23 -3.05 -2.93
C SER A 170 -2.18 -2.19 -3.67
N LEU A 171 -2.33 -2.14 -5.00
CA LEU A 171 -1.51 -1.38 -5.96
C LEU A 171 -0.10 -1.94 -6.23
N GLY A 172 0.44 -1.61 -7.40
CA GLY A 172 1.86 -1.73 -7.72
C GLY A 172 2.64 -0.49 -7.30
N HIS A 173 3.87 -0.35 -7.79
CA HIS A 173 4.67 0.85 -7.61
C HIS A 173 5.78 0.93 -8.66
N THR A 174 6.08 2.15 -9.13
CA THR A 174 7.16 2.44 -10.08
C THR A 174 8.23 3.28 -9.40
N TRP A 175 9.46 3.18 -9.87
CA TRP A 175 10.59 4.01 -9.45
C TRP A 175 11.63 4.11 -10.55
N CYS A 176 12.52 5.10 -10.44
CA CYS A 176 13.59 5.29 -11.38
C CYS A 176 14.83 4.48 -10.98
N VAL A 177 15.61 4.09 -11.98
CA VAL A 177 16.93 3.51 -11.78
C VAL A 177 17.95 4.24 -12.64
N LEU A 178 19.12 4.50 -12.06
CA LEU A 178 20.29 5.10 -12.69
C LEU A 178 21.35 4.02 -12.94
N LEU A 179 21.96 3.99 -14.11
CA LEU A 179 23.15 3.16 -14.34
C LEU A 179 24.43 3.90 -13.89
N GLU A 180 25.09 3.36 -12.87
CA GLU A 180 26.32 3.92 -12.29
C GLU A 180 27.58 3.42 -13.04
N ASN A 181 28.74 4.10 -12.85
CA ASN A 181 30.02 3.73 -13.48
C ASN A 181 30.45 2.27 -13.22
N SER A 182 30.06 1.70 -12.07
CA SER A 182 30.31 0.30 -11.71
C SER A 182 29.51 -0.70 -12.55
N GLY A 183 28.58 -0.25 -13.39
CA GLY A 183 27.65 -1.10 -14.13
C GLY A 183 26.44 -1.55 -13.30
N LYS A 184 26.35 -1.16 -12.03
CA LYS A 184 25.17 -1.43 -11.19
C LYS A 184 24.09 -0.40 -11.46
N THR A 185 22.84 -0.84 -11.39
CA THR A 185 21.70 0.09 -11.33
C THR A 185 21.39 0.49 -9.91
N VAL A 186 21.09 1.76 -9.72
CA VAL A 186 20.90 2.41 -8.42
C VAL A 186 19.55 3.10 -8.43
N ILE A 187 18.73 2.85 -7.40
CA ILE A 187 17.37 3.39 -7.30
C ILE A 187 17.41 4.89 -6.98
N PHE A 188 16.43 5.63 -7.52
CA PHE A 188 16.04 6.96 -7.04
C PHE A 188 14.54 7.20 -7.30
N GLU A 189 13.96 8.17 -6.62
CA GLU A 189 12.59 8.63 -6.87
C GLU A 189 12.62 9.99 -7.54
N GLY A 190 11.91 10.13 -8.67
CA GLY A 190 11.88 11.39 -9.42
C GLY A 190 11.32 12.52 -8.55
N ALA A 191 12.05 13.63 -8.45
CA ALA A 191 11.71 14.78 -7.62
C ALA A 191 11.61 14.49 -6.11
N ASP A 192 12.19 13.38 -5.61
CA ASP A 192 12.23 13.07 -4.17
C ASP A 192 13.62 12.58 -3.71
N GLY A 193 13.79 11.27 -3.47
CA GLY A 193 14.99 10.70 -2.88
C GLY A 193 16.22 10.78 -3.80
N ALA A 194 17.37 11.14 -3.23
CA ALA A 194 18.65 11.05 -3.93
C ALA A 194 18.96 9.61 -4.38
N PRO A 195 19.80 9.41 -5.42
CA PRO A 195 20.23 8.09 -5.81
C PRO A 195 20.83 7.28 -4.66
N ALA A 196 20.64 5.96 -4.68
CA ALA A 196 21.09 5.01 -3.66
C ALA A 196 20.46 5.18 -2.28
N ARG A 197 19.52 6.11 -2.10
CA ARG A 197 18.71 6.14 -0.87
C ARG A 197 17.95 4.81 -0.79
N PRO A 198 17.96 4.12 0.38
CA PRO A 198 17.16 2.92 0.59
C PRO A 198 15.72 3.15 0.17
N HIS A 199 15.27 2.42 -0.85
CA HIS A 199 13.90 2.50 -1.36
C HIS A 199 13.15 1.22 -1.01
N LYS A 200 12.25 1.31 -0.03
CA LYS A 200 11.36 0.21 0.38
C LYS A 200 12.10 -1.13 0.60
N GLN A 201 13.31 -1.08 1.17
CA GLN A 201 14.15 -2.27 1.39
C GLN A 201 13.53 -3.28 2.37
N ASP A 202 12.67 -2.78 3.25
CA ASP A 202 11.90 -3.54 4.24
C ASP A 202 10.61 -4.14 3.66
N HIS A 203 10.17 -3.70 2.48
CA HIS A 203 8.97 -4.22 1.85
C HIS A 203 9.23 -5.57 1.16
N LYS A 204 8.30 -6.50 1.34
CA LYS A 204 8.26 -7.74 0.56
C LYS A 204 7.93 -7.41 -0.91
N MET A 205 8.67 -8.01 -1.85
CA MET A 205 8.39 -7.90 -3.29
C MET A 205 8.28 -9.30 -3.89
N ALA A 206 7.20 -9.56 -4.62
CA ALA A 206 7.02 -10.81 -5.37
C ALA A 206 7.88 -10.84 -6.64
N LYS A 207 7.84 -9.73 -7.39
CA LYS A 207 8.52 -9.52 -8.67
C LYS A 207 8.84 -8.05 -8.91
N VAL A 208 9.92 -7.81 -9.65
CA VAL A 208 10.30 -6.50 -10.17
C VAL A 208 10.63 -6.62 -11.66
N PHE A 209 10.03 -5.75 -12.47
CA PHE A 209 10.29 -5.64 -13.90
C PHE A 209 10.84 -4.27 -14.26
N ARG A 210 11.76 -4.24 -15.23
CA ARG A 210 12.23 -3.04 -15.90
C ARG A 210 11.43 -2.84 -17.18
N LYS A 211 10.93 -1.63 -17.42
CA LYS A 211 10.42 -1.24 -18.74
C LYS A 211 11.61 -1.07 -19.69
N THR A 212 11.59 -1.80 -20.81
CA THR A 212 12.65 -1.81 -21.82
C THR A 212 12.10 -1.37 -23.17
N TYR A 213 12.98 -1.05 -24.12
CA TYR A 213 12.59 -0.80 -25.52
C TYR A 213 12.92 -2.00 -26.40
N ALA A 214 13.91 -2.79 -26.01
CA ALA A 214 14.16 -4.11 -26.57
C ALA A 214 12.96 -5.04 -26.33
N ILE A 215 12.61 -5.75 -27.40
CA ILE A 215 11.52 -6.72 -27.42
C ILE A 215 11.92 -7.98 -26.65
N ASN A 216 11.11 -8.34 -25.66
CA ASN A 216 11.17 -9.63 -24.99
C ASN A 216 10.50 -10.71 -25.86
N LYS A 217 11.31 -11.61 -26.42
CA LYS A 217 10.85 -12.66 -27.34
C LYS A 217 9.91 -13.67 -26.67
N ASP A 218 10.09 -13.94 -25.38
CA ASP A 218 9.24 -14.88 -24.65
C ASP A 218 7.83 -14.31 -24.45
N LEU A 219 7.74 -13.01 -24.15
CA LEU A 219 6.45 -12.31 -24.07
C LEU A 219 5.78 -12.23 -25.45
N VAL A 220 6.52 -11.96 -26.52
CA VAL A 220 5.98 -12.00 -27.89
C VAL A 220 5.43 -13.39 -28.23
N GLN A 221 6.15 -14.45 -27.85
CA GLN A 221 5.69 -15.81 -28.08
C GLN A 221 4.40 -16.08 -27.29
N MET A 222 4.33 -15.70 -26.02
CA MET A 222 3.14 -15.85 -25.20
C MET A 222 1.93 -15.10 -25.78
N ILE A 223 2.12 -13.83 -26.19
CA ILE A 223 1.06 -13.01 -26.81
C ILE A 223 0.54 -13.63 -28.11
N LYS A 224 1.39 -14.36 -28.86
CA LYS A 224 0.99 -15.07 -30.07
C LYS A 224 0.27 -16.40 -29.78
N GLU A 225 0.68 -17.12 -28.74
CA GLU A 225 0.15 -18.44 -28.39
C GLU A 225 -1.14 -18.37 -27.56
N GLU A 226 -1.27 -17.38 -26.68
CA GLU A 226 -2.40 -17.23 -25.77
C GLU A 226 -3.39 -16.16 -26.24
N ARG A 227 -4.68 -16.46 -26.15
CA ARG A 227 -5.74 -15.52 -26.52
C ARG A 227 -5.94 -14.41 -25.49
N PHE A 228 -5.68 -14.72 -24.22
CA PHE A 228 -5.86 -13.82 -23.09
C PHE A 228 -4.56 -13.76 -22.30
N VAL A 229 -3.94 -12.59 -22.27
CA VAL A 229 -2.71 -12.33 -21.51
C VAL A 229 -2.97 -11.18 -20.55
N PRO A 230 -2.74 -11.36 -19.24
CA PRO A 230 -2.96 -10.30 -18.27
C PRO A 230 -1.90 -9.20 -18.38
N SER A 231 -2.30 -7.97 -18.09
CA SER A 231 -1.36 -6.87 -17.86
C SER A 231 -0.44 -7.18 -16.68
N PRO A 232 0.85 -6.81 -16.72
CA PRO A 232 1.52 -6.06 -17.79
C PRO A 232 2.09 -6.94 -18.93
N PHE A 233 1.88 -8.26 -18.91
CA PHE A 233 2.55 -9.20 -19.82
C PHE A 233 1.98 -9.23 -21.24
N ASN A 234 0.90 -8.49 -21.48
CA ASN A 234 0.37 -8.22 -22.81
C ASN A 234 1.23 -7.20 -23.59
N GLU A 235 2.28 -6.65 -22.98
CA GLU A 235 3.27 -5.78 -23.61
C GLU A 235 4.65 -6.47 -23.63
N PRO A 236 5.38 -6.52 -24.76
CA PRO A 236 6.64 -7.25 -24.87
C PRO A 236 7.87 -6.45 -24.41
N PHE A 237 7.67 -5.34 -23.70
CA PHE A 237 8.70 -4.34 -23.40
C PHE A 237 9.13 -4.40 -21.92
N LEU A 238 9.39 -5.60 -21.44
CA LEU A 238 9.63 -5.90 -20.03
C LEU A 238 10.80 -6.86 -19.86
N LYS A 239 11.64 -6.57 -18.85
CA LYS A 239 12.71 -7.46 -18.38
C LYS A 239 12.54 -7.76 -16.90
N ASP A 240 12.61 -9.04 -16.51
CA ASP A 240 12.66 -9.42 -15.09
C ASP A 240 14.02 -9.03 -14.49
N VAL A 241 13.98 -8.16 -13.49
CA VAL A 241 15.15 -7.66 -12.75
C VAL A 241 15.03 -7.95 -11.25
N THR A 242 14.17 -8.89 -10.86
CA THR A 242 13.88 -9.21 -9.45
C THR A 242 15.15 -9.54 -8.64
N THR A 243 16.12 -10.20 -9.26
CA THR A 243 17.40 -10.57 -8.63
C THR A 243 18.32 -9.39 -8.33
N ASP A 244 18.07 -8.22 -8.92
CA ASP A 244 18.81 -6.99 -8.60
C ASP A 244 18.36 -6.41 -7.25
N TYR A 245 17.19 -6.83 -6.74
CA TYR A 245 16.55 -6.29 -5.54
C TYR A 245 16.53 -7.28 -4.38
N LEU A 246 16.36 -8.58 -4.64
CA LEU A 246 16.26 -9.58 -3.59
C LEU A 246 16.76 -10.96 -4.01
N LYS A 247 17.03 -11.81 -3.01
CA LYS A 247 17.29 -13.23 -3.22
C LYS A 247 15.98 -13.96 -3.53
N THR A 248 16.00 -14.75 -4.59
CA THR A 248 14.80 -15.40 -5.12
C THR A 248 14.90 -16.93 -5.10
N VAL A 249 13.75 -17.60 -5.21
CA VAL A 249 13.63 -19.05 -5.36
C VAL A 249 12.63 -19.37 -6.47
N ASP A 250 12.84 -20.46 -7.20
CA ASP A 250 11.89 -20.90 -8.22
C ASP A 250 10.76 -21.72 -7.59
N ILE A 251 9.52 -21.47 -8.04
CA ILE A 251 8.35 -22.25 -7.61
C ILE A 251 7.95 -23.19 -8.75
N LYS A 252 7.88 -24.49 -8.46
CA LYS A 252 7.37 -25.49 -9.40
C LYS A 252 5.98 -25.96 -8.99
N VAL A 253 5.02 -25.82 -9.91
CA VAL A 253 3.64 -26.25 -9.72
C VAL A 253 3.30 -27.32 -10.74
N ASN A 254 2.73 -28.44 -10.29
CA ASN A 254 2.26 -29.48 -11.20
C ASN A 254 0.96 -29.05 -11.88
N ASP A 255 0.88 -29.23 -13.19
CA ASP A 255 -0.36 -29.06 -13.92
C ASP A 255 -1.20 -30.34 -13.78
N ILE A 256 -2.11 -30.31 -12.83
CA ILE A 256 -3.09 -31.38 -12.58
C ILE A 256 -4.35 -31.21 -13.44
N THR A 257 -4.41 -30.19 -14.28
CA THR A 257 -5.59 -29.90 -15.11
C THR A 257 -5.54 -30.54 -16.49
N LYS A 258 -6.70 -30.58 -17.15
CA LYS A 258 -6.80 -30.86 -18.59
C LYS A 258 -6.70 -29.58 -19.44
N SER A 259 -6.14 -28.50 -18.89
CA SER A 259 -6.03 -27.22 -19.59
C SER A 259 -5.18 -27.35 -20.85
N LYS A 260 -5.66 -26.74 -21.93
CA LYS A 260 -4.93 -26.59 -23.19
C LYS A 260 -4.03 -25.36 -23.22
N GLN A 261 -4.02 -24.55 -22.15
CA GLN A 261 -3.15 -23.38 -22.10
C GLN A 261 -1.70 -23.79 -22.01
N ASN A 262 -0.86 -23.05 -22.74
CA ASN A 262 0.58 -23.21 -22.74
C ASN A 262 1.21 -22.41 -21.61
N TYR A 263 0.50 -21.42 -21.05
CA TYR A 263 1.00 -20.58 -19.98
C TYR A 263 0.07 -20.59 -18.75
N ALA A 264 0.70 -20.53 -17.59
CA ALA A 264 0.06 -20.29 -16.31
C ALA A 264 0.73 -19.10 -15.62
N TYR A 265 0.08 -18.59 -14.57
CA TYR A 265 0.55 -17.43 -13.82
C TYR A 265 0.58 -17.73 -12.32
N LEU A 266 1.47 -17.06 -11.60
CA LEU A 266 1.32 -16.89 -10.15
C LEU A 266 0.69 -15.53 -9.89
N ALA A 267 -0.30 -15.53 -9.00
CA ALA A 267 -0.98 -14.33 -8.55
C ALA A 267 -0.73 -14.05 -7.07
N VAL A 268 -0.77 -12.78 -6.69
CA VAL A 268 -0.78 -12.31 -5.28
C VAL A 268 -2.07 -11.56 -5.00
N PHE A 269 -2.49 -11.50 -3.74
CA PHE A 269 -3.75 -10.86 -3.35
C PHE A 269 -3.58 -9.34 -3.20
N ASP A 270 -4.45 -8.53 -3.79
CA ASP A 270 -4.40 -7.05 -3.81
C ASP A 270 -5.37 -6.37 -2.83
N ASP A 271 -5.76 -7.08 -1.79
CA ASP A 271 -6.79 -6.73 -0.80
C ASP A 271 -8.22 -7.12 -1.21
N GLN A 272 -8.49 -7.34 -2.49
CA GLN A 272 -9.82 -7.75 -2.96
C GLN A 272 -9.78 -8.92 -3.95
N ASN A 273 -8.77 -8.94 -4.81
CA ASN A 273 -8.65 -9.86 -5.92
C ASN A 273 -7.23 -10.43 -6.02
N TRP A 274 -7.12 -11.60 -6.62
CA TRP A 274 -5.84 -12.13 -7.06
C TRP A 274 -5.36 -11.37 -8.29
N ARG A 275 -4.05 -11.06 -8.37
CA ARG A 275 -3.42 -10.34 -9.49
C ARG A 275 -2.24 -11.13 -10.03
N PRO A 276 -2.24 -11.55 -11.31
CA PRO A 276 -1.11 -12.21 -11.94
C PRO A 276 0.14 -11.32 -11.91
N ILE A 277 1.26 -11.86 -11.42
CA ILE A 277 2.54 -11.14 -11.28
C ILE A 277 3.72 -11.81 -11.95
N HIS A 278 3.57 -13.05 -12.43
CA HIS A 278 4.58 -13.74 -13.21
C HIS A 278 3.94 -14.86 -14.03
N TRP A 279 4.60 -15.24 -15.12
CA TRP A 279 4.15 -16.28 -16.04
C TRP A 279 5.16 -17.43 -16.07
N ALA A 280 4.68 -18.61 -16.46
CA ALA A 280 5.52 -19.77 -16.76
C ALA A 280 4.94 -20.52 -17.95
N ARG A 281 5.83 -20.97 -18.84
CA ARG A 281 5.44 -21.85 -19.96
C ARG A 281 5.36 -23.29 -19.47
N LYS A 282 4.36 -24.01 -19.94
CA LYS A 282 4.12 -25.42 -19.64
C LYS A 282 5.30 -26.26 -20.15
N SER A 283 5.87 -27.05 -19.25
CA SER A 283 6.88 -28.05 -19.58
C SER A 283 6.45 -29.40 -19.01
N LYS A 284 6.18 -30.35 -19.92
CA LYS A 284 5.57 -31.66 -19.59
C LYS A 284 4.23 -31.50 -18.88
N LYS A 285 4.19 -31.71 -17.56
CA LYS A 285 3.01 -31.59 -16.68
C LYS A 285 3.28 -30.64 -15.50
N SER A 286 4.09 -29.61 -15.72
CA SER A 286 4.42 -28.64 -14.68
C SER A 286 4.73 -27.26 -15.26
N PHE A 287 4.58 -26.26 -14.41
CA PHE A 287 5.00 -24.88 -14.61
C PHE A 287 6.11 -24.56 -13.62
N THR A 288 7.20 -23.96 -14.09
CA THR A 288 8.26 -23.45 -13.23
C THR A 288 8.28 -21.93 -13.33
N PHE A 289 7.97 -21.27 -12.22
CA PHE A 289 7.99 -19.83 -12.07
C PHE A 289 9.35 -19.44 -11.48
N GLU A 290 10.18 -18.81 -12.30
CA GLU A 290 11.56 -18.51 -11.91
C GLU A 290 11.61 -17.29 -11.00
N LYS A 291 12.66 -17.17 -10.17
CA LYS A 291 13.04 -15.94 -9.47
C LYS A 291 11.90 -15.30 -8.66
N MET A 292 11.21 -16.08 -7.83
CA MET A 292 10.10 -15.59 -6.99
C MET A 292 10.60 -15.03 -5.66
N GLY A 293 9.95 -13.94 -5.19
CA GLY A 293 10.16 -13.41 -3.85
C GLY A 293 9.61 -14.32 -2.75
N LYS A 294 10.26 -14.30 -1.60
CA LYS A 294 9.94 -15.16 -0.44
C LYS A 294 9.04 -14.45 0.57
N ASP A 295 8.51 -15.25 1.49
CA ASP A 295 7.62 -14.84 2.59
C ASP A 295 6.26 -14.30 2.11
N ILE A 296 5.71 -14.94 1.07
CA ILE A 296 4.54 -14.49 0.30
C ILE A 296 3.65 -15.69 -0.03
N VAL A 297 2.33 -15.48 0.00
CA VAL A 297 1.34 -16.43 -0.52
C VAL A 297 1.07 -16.16 -2.00
N TYR A 298 1.23 -17.19 -2.82
CA TYR A 298 0.96 -17.19 -4.26
C TYR A 298 -0.22 -18.09 -4.59
N LEU A 299 -1.05 -17.70 -5.55
CA LEU A 299 -2.08 -18.54 -6.12
C LEU A 299 -1.72 -18.93 -7.56
N PRO A 300 -1.56 -20.23 -7.88
CA PRO A 300 -1.40 -20.68 -9.26
C PRO A 300 -2.71 -20.58 -10.05
N VAL A 301 -2.69 -19.82 -11.13
CA VAL A 301 -3.88 -19.47 -11.91
C VAL A 301 -3.66 -19.59 -13.42
N HIS A 302 -4.74 -19.91 -14.11
CA HIS A 302 -4.93 -19.70 -15.53
C HIS A 302 -5.58 -18.33 -15.77
N PHE A 303 -5.32 -17.74 -16.94
CA PHE A 303 -5.97 -16.47 -17.33
C PHE A 303 -6.80 -16.72 -18.59
N THR A 304 -8.12 -16.61 -18.45
CA THR A 304 -9.10 -16.97 -19.48
C THR A 304 -10.01 -15.77 -19.80
N LYS A 305 -10.99 -15.97 -20.68
CA LYS A 305 -12.04 -14.98 -20.94
C LYS A 305 -12.83 -14.61 -19.67
N ALA A 306 -12.99 -15.56 -18.74
CA ALA A 306 -13.69 -15.35 -17.48
C ALA A 306 -12.83 -14.62 -16.44
N GLY A 307 -11.55 -14.36 -16.75
CA GLY A 307 -10.59 -13.76 -15.85
C GLY A 307 -9.67 -14.81 -15.25
N ILE A 308 -9.50 -14.77 -13.94
CA ILE A 308 -8.52 -15.57 -13.21
C ILE A 308 -9.19 -16.86 -12.72
N GLU A 309 -8.62 -18.00 -13.09
CA GLU A 309 -9.10 -19.32 -12.69
C GLU A 309 -8.00 -20.07 -11.95
N ALA A 310 -8.18 -20.29 -10.65
CA ALA A 310 -7.24 -21.08 -9.88
C ALA A 310 -7.25 -22.55 -10.30
N PHE A 311 -6.08 -23.15 -10.38
CA PHE A 311 -5.95 -24.58 -10.72
C PHE A 311 -5.24 -25.40 -9.64
N SER A 312 -4.77 -24.75 -8.59
CA SER A 312 -4.11 -25.34 -7.44
C SER A 312 -4.44 -24.55 -6.19
N ASP A 313 -4.27 -25.18 -5.03
CA ASP A 313 -4.31 -24.51 -3.73
C ASP A 313 -3.23 -23.40 -3.64
N PRO A 314 -3.44 -22.36 -2.80
CA PRO A 314 -2.46 -21.33 -2.54
C PRO A 314 -1.17 -21.93 -1.95
N ILE A 315 -0.04 -21.31 -2.27
CA ILE A 315 1.30 -21.76 -1.87
C ILE A 315 1.96 -20.62 -1.11
N LEU A 316 2.26 -20.84 0.17
CA LEU A 316 3.15 -19.99 0.94
C LEU A 316 4.60 -20.35 0.56
N LEU A 317 5.33 -19.42 -0.06
CA LEU A 317 6.78 -19.52 -0.16
C LEU A 317 7.38 -18.92 1.11
N THR A 318 7.91 -19.74 2.01
CA THR A 318 8.42 -19.28 3.31
C THR A 318 9.66 -18.40 3.15
N ILE A 319 10.05 -17.69 4.22
CA ILE A 319 11.29 -16.91 4.26
C ILE A 319 12.55 -17.75 3.97
N ASN A 320 12.51 -19.05 4.24
CA ASN A 320 13.59 -20.00 3.96
C ASN A 320 13.56 -20.53 2.52
N GLY A 321 12.50 -20.25 1.75
CA GLY A 321 12.34 -20.71 0.36
C GLY A 321 11.61 -22.04 0.22
N GLU A 322 10.91 -22.49 1.26
CA GLU A 322 10.12 -23.73 1.21
C GLU A 322 8.71 -23.43 0.71
N CYS A 323 8.16 -24.32 -0.13
CA CYS A 323 6.78 -24.21 -0.59
C CYS A 323 5.85 -24.99 0.33
N VAL A 324 4.96 -24.29 1.03
CA VAL A 324 3.92 -24.88 1.89
C VAL A 324 2.56 -24.69 1.21
N VAL A 325 1.85 -25.77 0.95
CA VAL A 325 0.52 -25.73 0.33
C VAL A 325 -0.54 -25.47 1.40
N LEU A 326 -1.28 -24.37 1.24
CA LEU A 326 -2.36 -23.94 2.12
C LEU A 326 -3.68 -24.58 1.70
N LYS A 327 -3.80 -25.87 2.00
CA LYS A 327 -5.00 -26.67 1.75
C LYS A 327 -5.78 -26.88 3.04
N ALA A 328 -7.03 -26.40 3.04
CA ALA A 328 -7.92 -26.49 4.20
C ALA A 328 -8.14 -27.95 4.66
N ASP A 329 -7.78 -28.25 5.90
CA ASP A 329 -8.09 -29.52 6.57
C ASP A 329 -9.38 -29.35 7.38
N LYS A 330 -10.45 -29.97 6.89
CA LYS A 330 -11.79 -29.92 7.51
C LYS A 330 -11.97 -30.94 8.65
N THR A 331 -11.01 -31.85 8.83
CA THR A 331 -11.03 -32.86 9.90
C THR A 331 -10.54 -32.28 11.22
N GLN A 332 -9.62 -31.33 11.15
CA GLN A 332 -9.13 -30.56 12.29
C GLN A 332 -9.84 -29.22 12.35
N LYS A 333 -10.61 -29.02 13.42
CA LYS A 333 -11.45 -27.83 13.59
C LYS A 333 -10.98 -27.01 14.77
N ARG A 334 -11.06 -25.69 14.65
CA ARG A 334 -10.76 -24.76 15.73
C ARG A 334 -11.69 -23.55 15.72
N ASP A 335 -11.79 -22.90 16.87
CA ASP A 335 -12.41 -21.60 16.97
C ASP A 335 -11.38 -20.52 16.62
N ILE A 336 -11.83 -19.49 15.90
CA ILE A 336 -11.03 -18.34 15.46
C ILE A 336 -11.65 -17.08 16.06
N PHE A 337 -10.81 -16.25 16.68
CA PHE A 337 -11.18 -14.95 17.22
C PHE A 337 -10.50 -13.87 16.38
N LEU A 338 -11.30 -12.96 15.82
CA LEU A 338 -10.83 -11.91 14.91
C LEU A 338 -11.10 -10.55 15.51
N TYR A 339 -10.08 -9.69 15.47
CA TYR A 339 -10.14 -8.32 15.99
C TYR A 339 -9.98 -7.28 14.89
N ARG A 340 -9.49 -7.68 13.71
CA ARG A 340 -9.25 -6.81 12.56
C ARG A 340 -9.41 -7.55 11.24
N LYS A 341 -9.78 -6.83 10.18
CA LYS A 341 -9.83 -7.31 8.79
C LYS A 341 -8.57 -6.98 7.97
N TYR A 342 -7.70 -6.12 8.50
CA TYR A 342 -6.46 -5.69 7.84
C TYR A 342 -5.34 -5.44 8.88
N PRO A 343 -4.07 -5.75 8.57
CA PRO A 343 -2.96 -5.55 9.49
C PRO A 343 -2.75 -4.07 9.84
N PRO A 344 -2.35 -3.73 11.08
CA PRO A 344 -1.97 -2.37 11.42
C PRO A 344 -0.71 -1.96 10.64
N MET A 345 -0.81 -0.90 9.84
CA MET A 345 0.30 -0.35 9.05
C MET A 345 1.08 0.73 9.82
N GLU A 346 2.11 1.30 9.18
CA GLU A 346 3.00 2.33 9.73
C GLU A 346 2.25 3.48 10.43
N ASN A 347 1.18 4.01 9.82
CA ASN A 347 0.39 5.09 10.42
C ASN A 347 -0.17 4.71 11.80
N MET A 348 -0.58 3.45 11.99
CA MET A 348 -1.07 2.93 13.26
C MET A 348 0.06 2.72 14.26
N HIS A 349 1.23 2.27 13.79
CA HIS A 349 2.42 2.18 14.63
C HIS A 349 2.76 3.55 15.25
N HIS A 350 2.72 4.65 14.48
CA HIS A 350 3.10 5.99 14.94
C HIS A 350 2.11 6.65 15.91
N VAL A 351 0.88 6.16 16.05
CA VAL A 351 -0.13 6.78 16.96
C VAL A 351 -0.54 5.86 18.11
N SER A 352 -0.45 4.55 17.96
CA SER A 352 -0.96 3.57 18.93
C SER A 352 -0.28 3.57 20.30
N TYR A 353 0.92 4.16 20.42
CA TYR A 353 1.61 4.29 21.70
C TYR A 353 1.04 5.41 22.59
N ARG A 354 0.29 6.36 22.01
CA ARG A 354 -0.19 7.57 22.70
C ARG A 354 -1.18 7.30 23.84
N VAL A 355 -1.68 6.07 23.93
CA VAL A 355 -2.58 5.65 25.01
C VAL A 355 -1.86 4.94 26.17
N ILE A 356 -0.57 4.62 26.03
CA ILE A 356 0.22 3.93 27.06
C ILE A 356 0.35 4.83 28.30
N ASN A 357 0.10 4.25 29.47
CA ASN A 357 -0.06 4.89 30.77
C ASN A 357 -1.33 5.75 30.93
N GLY A 358 -2.19 5.79 29.92
CA GLY A 358 -3.54 6.32 30.07
C GLY A 358 -4.33 5.51 31.11
N LYS A 359 -5.16 6.21 31.87
CA LYS A 359 -5.86 5.64 33.03
C LYS A 359 -7.36 5.68 32.83
N PHE A 360 -8.03 4.57 33.08
CA PHE A 360 -9.46 4.59 33.36
C PHE A 360 -9.66 4.88 34.85
N GLN A 361 -10.48 5.87 35.15
CA GLN A 361 -10.72 6.37 36.50
C GLN A 361 -12.22 6.50 36.76
N ALA A 362 -12.59 6.38 38.03
CA ALA A 362 -13.97 6.58 38.48
C ALA A 362 -14.02 7.46 39.73
N SER A 363 -15.09 8.23 39.89
CA SER A 363 -15.32 9.11 41.05
C SER A 363 -16.82 9.38 41.28
N ASN A 364 -17.16 9.82 42.49
CA ASN A 364 -18.47 10.42 42.81
C ASN A 364 -18.41 11.97 42.91
N ASP A 365 -17.24 12.56 42.68
CA ASP A 365 -17.00 14.00 42.56
C ASP A 365 -16.76 14.35 41.09
N SER A 366 -17.51 15.33 40.56
CA SER A 366 -17.39 15.78 39.17
C SER A 366 -16.04 16.42 38.85
N LEU A 367 -15.30 16.88 39.86
CA LEU A 367 -13.99 17.49 39.69
C LEU A 367 -12.85 16.47 39.65
N PHE A 368 -13.12 15.20 39.97
CA PHE A 368 -12.11 14.15 40.08
C PHE A 368 -10.90 14.57 40.93
N THR A 369 -11.17 15.08 42.14
CA THR A 369 -10.13 15.37 43.13
C THR A 369 -9.38 14.09 43.54
N ASP A 370 -8.11 14.20 43.90
CA ASP A 370 -7.26 13.03 44.23
C ASP A 370 -7.84 12.16 45.35
N SER A 371 -8.51 12.77 46.34
CA SER A 371 -9.12 12.06 47.46
C SER A 371 -10.39 11.28 47.11
N SER A 372 -11.01 11.55 45.95
CA SER A 372 -12.28 10.94 45.52
C SER A 372 -12.14 10.07 44.27
N THR A 373 -10.97 10.08 43.63
CA THR A 373 -10.73 9.41 42.34
C THR A 373 -10.03 8.09 42.54
N VAL A 374 -10.54 7.05 41.89
CA VAL A 374 -9.94 5.71 41.92
C VAL A 374 -9.41 5.36 40.52
N ASP A 375 -8.13 5.01 40.46
CA ASP A 375 -7.52 4.41 39.27
C ASP A 375 -8.05 2.97 39.10
N ILE A 376 -8.88 2.76 38.08
CA ILE A 376 -9.52 1.47 37.80
C ILE A 376 -8.60 0.58 36.96
N HIS A 377 -7.97 1.16 35.94
CA HIS A 377 -7.07 0.44 35.04
C HIS A 377 -6.06 1.39 34.43
N ILE A 378 -4.87 0.88 34.14
CA ILE A 378 -3.82 1.62 33.43
C ILE A 378 -3.44 0.82 32.20
N ILE A 379 -3.52 1.45 31.03
CA ILE A 379 -3.11 0.84 29.77
C ILE A 379 -1.58 0.69 29.79
N LYS A 380 -1.06 -0.53 29.88
CA LYS A 380 0.39 -0.78 29.96
C LYS A 380 1.08 -0.97 28.62
N GLU A 381 0.29 -1.28 27.59
CA GLU A 381 0.80 -1.67 26.29
C GLU A 381 0.16 -0.86 25.18
N ARG A 382 0.86 -0.81 24.06
CA ARG A 382 0.35 -0.28 22.81
C ARG A 382 -1.00 -0.91 22.47
N ALA A 383 -1.92 -0.13 21.92
CA ALA A 383 -3.22 -0.61 21.49
C ALA A 383 -3.41 -0.33 20.00
N VAL A 384 -3.38 -1.41 19.21
CA VAL A 384 -3.68 -1.42 17.77
C VAL A 384 -4.94 -2.24 17.47
N VAL A 385 -5.60 -2.76 18.50
CA VAL A 385 -6.86 -3.49 18.43
C VAL A 385 -7.79 -2.91 19.49
N SER A 386 -9.08 -3.19 19.35
CA SER A 386 -10.03 -3.05 20.45
C SER A 386 -9.54 -3.83 21.68
N LYS A 387 -9.78 -3.29 22.87
CA LYS A 387 -9.50 -3.99 24.13
C LYS A 387 -10.72 -3.94 25.02
N GLN A 388 -10.93 -5.02 25.76
CA GLN A 388 -11.95 -5.16 26.80
C GLN A 388 -11.25 -5.31 28.16
N ILE A 389 -11.70 -4.53 29.14
CA ILE A 389 -11.20 -4.54 30.51
C ILE A 389 -12.33 -5.01 31.42
N MET A 390 -12.19 -6.24 31.94
CA MET A 390 -13.12 -6.81 32.91
C MET A 390 -12.90 -6.19 34.30
N LEU A 391 -13.98 -5.68 34.91
CA LEU A 391 -13.96 -5.00 36.21
C LEU A 391 -14.55 -5.88 37.32
N ASN A 392 -14.19 -7.16 37.34
CA ASN A 392 -14.77 -8.15 38.24
C ASN A 392 -14.66 -7.75 39.72
N ASN A 393 -13.53 -7.12 40.09
CA ASN A 393 -13.18 -6.74 41.46
C ASN A 393 -13.61 -5.31 41.84
N VAL A 394 -14.39 -4.62 40.99
CA VAL A 394 -14.93 -3.30 41.30
C VAL A 394 -16.38 -3.46 41.72
N ASP A 395 -16.64 -3.32 43.02
CA ASP A 395 -17.99 -3.46 43.61
C ASP A 395 -18.61 -2.12 44.03
N VAL A 396 -17.79 -1.06 44.06
CA VAL A 396 -18.25 0.30 44.38
C VAL A 396 -18.91 0.92 43.15
N LYS A 397 -20.01 1.64 43.39
CA LYS A 397 -20.71 2.41 42.35
C LYS A 397 -20.13 3.82 42.26
N TYR A 398 -19.92 4.29 41.03
CA TYR A 398 -19.42 5.63 40.75
C TYR A 398 -20.31 6.31 39.72
N ARG A 399 -20.56 7.61 39.92
CA ARG A 399 -21.36 8.43 38.99
C ARG A 399 -20.55 8.89 37.78
N TYR A 400 -19.28 9.21 37.97
CA TYR A 400 -18.40 9.74 36.94
C TYR A 400 -17.33 8.71 36.57
N TRP A 401 -17.15 8.48 35.28
CA TRP A 401 -16.13 7.59 34.74
C TRP A 401 -15.38 8.32 33.62
N ARG A 402 -14.05 8.19 33.58
CA ARG A 402 -13.23 8.83 32.55
C ARG A 402 -12.05 7.99 32.10
N TYR A 403 -11.62 8.25 30.88
CA TYR A 403 -10.26 8.00 30.40
C TYR A 403 -9.43 9.28 30.56
N CYS A 404 -8.33 9.18 31.31
CA CYS A 404 -7.33 10.22 31.47
C CYS A 404 -6.13 9.89 30.59
N SER A 405 -5.83 10.78 29.65
CA SER A 405 -4.71 10.64 28.71
C SER A 405 -3.37 10.68 29.44
N PRO A 406 -2.35 9.93 29.00
CA PRO A 406 -0.99 10.21 29.42
C PRO A 406 -0.53 11.58 28.87
N ASN A 407 0.55 12.13 29.43
CA ASN A 407 1.21 13.32 28.89
C ASN A 407 1.70 13.05 27.45
N GLY A 408 1.52 14.04 26.57
CA GLY A 408 1.79 13.93 25.14
C GLY A 408 0.76 13.11 24.35
N GLY A 409 -0.30 12.61 24.99
CA GLY A 409 -1.22 11.64 24.40
C GLY A 409 -2.35 12.24 23.56
N HIS A 410 -2.75 13.50 23.81
CA HIS A 410 -3.89 14.16 23.14
C HIS A 410 -5.21 13.35 23.22
N CYS A 411 -5.40 12.54 24.27
CA CYS A 411 -6.44 11.50 24.39
C CYS A 411 -6.34 10.36 23.38
N ASN A 412 -6.31 10.63 22.07
CA ASN A 412 -6.11 9.66 21.00
C ASN A 412 -7.02 8.41 21.12
N MET A 413 -8.28 8.64 21.51
CA MET A 413 -9.31 7.63 21.73
C MET A 413 -10.39 7.77 20.65
N ALA A 414 -10.74 6.68 19.98
CA ALA A 414 -11.81 6.64 18.97
C ALA A 414 -13.15 6.29 19.60
N GLU A 415 -13.20 5.23 20.42
CA GLU A 415 -14.45 4.79 21.03
C GLU A 415 -14.25 4.34 22.48
N LEU A 416 -15.25 4.59 23.32
CA LEU A 416 -15.30 4.11 24.69
C LEU A 416 -16.71 3.65 25.06
N TYR A 417 -16.81 2.42 25.56
CA TYR A 417 -18.07 1.77 25.93
C TYR A 417 -18.03 1.34 27.39
N PHE A 418 -19.12 1.63 28.11
CA PHE A 418 -19.31 1.23 29.50
C PHE A 418 -20.48 0.25 29.59
N TYR A 419 -20.24 -0.92 30.17
CA TYR A 419 -21.26 -1.97 30.29
C TYR A 419 -21.63 -2.18 31.75
N GLU A 420 -22.92 -2.12 32.07
CA GLU A 420 -23.41 -2.29 33.43
C GLU A 420 -23.21 -3.73 33.93
N LYS A 421 -22.71 -3.89 35.15
CA LYS A 421 -22.35 -5.19 35.76
C LYS A 421 -23.53 -6.17 35.83
N LYS A 422 -24.75 -5.67 36.09
CA LYS A 422 -25.93 -6.51 36.30
C LYS A 422 -26.59 -6.94 35.00
N SER A 423 -26.87 -5.98 34.10
CA SER A 423 -27.56 -6.29 32.84
C SER A 423 -26.62 -6.75 31.72
N GLY A 424 -25.32 -6.46 31.82
CA GLY A 424 -24.36 -6.67 30.74
C GLY A 424 -24.58 -5.75 29.53
N LYS A 425 -25.50 -4.78 29.63
CA LYS A 425 -25.82 -3.85 28.54
C LYS A 425 -24.95 -2.62 28.60
N GLU A 426 -24.67 -2.08 27.42
CA GLU A 426 -24.04 -0.76 27.29
C GLU A 426 -24.94 0.31 27.93
N ILE A 427 -24.32 1.22 28.68
CA ILE A 427 -24.99 2.39 29.27
C ILE A 427 -24.28 3.67 28.86
N SER A 428 -25.06 4.75 28.71
CA SER A 428 -24.57 6.05 28.29
C SER A 428 -24.97 7.14 29.29
N GLY A 429 -24.12 8.16 29.43
CA GLY A 429 -24.39 9.35 30.23
C GLY A 429 -24.16 10.64 29.44
N LYS A 430 -24.10 11.78 30.14
CA LYS A 430 -23.67 13.05 29.55
C LYS A 430 -22.15 13.02 29.34
N VAL A 431 -21.71 13.29 28.11
CA VAL A 431 -20.27 13.40 27.79
C VAL A 431 -19.66 14.59 28.53
N ILE A 432 -18.52 14.35 29.18
CA ILE A 432 -17.73 15.33 29.93
C ILE A 432 -16.25 15.16 29.58
N GLY A 433 -15.45 16.20 29.77
CA GLY A 433 -14.01 16.12 29.50
C GLY A 433 -13.43 17.43 28.99
N THR A 434 -12.18 17.39 28.55
CA THR A 434 -11.47 18.52 27.96
C THR A 434 -12.20 19.03 26.70
N GLU A 435 -12.28 20.35 26.53
CA GLU A 435 -12.91 20.99 25.37
C GLU A 435 -11.92 21.21 24.21
N GLY A 436 -12.46 21.36 23.00
CA GLY A 436 -11.69 21.71 21.80
C GLY A 436 -11.00 20.54 21.11
N SER A 437 -10.20 20.83 20.09
CA SER A 437 -9.43 19.86 19.31
C SER A 437 -8.10 20.47 18.84
N TRP A 438 -7.07 19.65 18.65
CA TRP A 438 -5.77 20.07 18.09
C TRP A 438 -5.91 20.52 16.64
N ARG A 439 -6.78 19.84 15.89
CA ARG A 439 -7.14 20.24 14.53
C ARG A 439 -8.17 21.38 14.57
N PRO A 440 -8.09 22.34 13.64
CA PRO A 440 -9.00 23.49 13.61
C PRO A 440 -10.47 23.05 13.53
N LEU A 441 -11.34 23.89 14.12
CA LEU A 441 -12.79 23.71 14.19
C LEU A 441 -13.36 23.43 12.78
N ASN A 442 -13.73 22.17 12.51
CA ASN A 442 -14.61 21.67 11.43
C ASN A 442 -14.49 20.14 11.21
N GLU A 443 -13.51 19.46 11.83
CA GLU A 443 -13.30 18.01 11.63
C GLU A 443 -13.94 17.10 12.70
N GLY A 444 -14.64 17.65 13.71
CA GLY A 444 -15.40 16.86 14.69
C GLY A 444 -14.57 16.06 15.71
N TYR A 445 -13.24 16.19 15.73
CA TYR A 445 -12.31 15.44 16.61
C TYR A 445 -12.26 15.93 18.07
N THR A 446 -13.43 16.12 18.67
CA THR A 446 -13.61 16.57 20.06
C THR A 446 -13.94 15.39 20.97
N ARG A 447 -14.16 15.63 22.27
CA ARG A 447 -14.53 14.58 23.24
C ARG A 447 -15.78 13.79 22.85
N ASP A 448 -16.71 14.40 22.11
CA ASP A 448 -17.95 13.75 21.68
C ASP A 448 -17.69 12.66 20.64
N ALA A 449 -16.59 12.75 19.88
CA ALA A 449 -16.18 11.73 18.93
C ALA A 449 -15.88 10.37 19.58
N VAL A 450 -15.64 10.34 20.89
CA VAL A 450 -15.33 9.09 21.63
C VAL A 450 -16.59 8.22 21.83
N PHE A 451 -17.76 8.77 21.56
CA PHE A 451 -19.05 8.16 21.84
C PHE A 451 -20.03 8.27 20.65
N ASP A 452 -19.53 8.57 19.45
CA ASP A 452 -20.35 8.78 18.25
C ASP A 452 -20.58 7.51 17.41
N ARG A 453 -19.99 6.38 17.82
CA ARG A 453 -20.05 5.07 17.14
C ARG A 453 -19.44 5.09 15.75
N ASN A 454 -18.35 5.83 15.58
CA ASN A 454 -17.59 5.90 14.36
C ASN A 454 -16.10 5.76 14.67
N ALA A 455 -15.55 4.57 14.42
CA ALA A 455 -14.15 4.27 14.70
C ALA A 455 -13.14 5.16 13.94
N LEU A 456 -13.56 5.87 12.89
CA LEU A 456 -12.71 6.79 12.12
C LEU A 456 -12.71 8.23 12.67
N THR A 457 -13.64 8.58 13.57
CA THR A 457 -13.54 9.77 14.41
C THR A 457 -12.82 9.41 15.71
N PHE A 458 -12.22 10.42 16.34
CA PHE A 458 -11.44 10.25 17.56
C PHE A 458 -11.26 11.59 18.24
N PHE A 459 -11.02 11.57 19.55
CA PHE A 459 -10.65 12.78 20.28
C PHE A 459 -9.16 13.06 20.12
N ASP A 460 -8.85 14.17 19.46
CA ASP A 460 -7.51 14.74 19.30
C ASP A 460 -7.47 16.05 20.10
N ALA A 461 -7.26 15.96 21.41
CA ALA A 461 -7.44 17.08 22.32
C ALA A 461 -6.53 18.27 21.96
N SER A 462 -7.00 19.49 22.19
CA SER A 462 -6.25 20.72 21.84
C SER A 462 -4.95 20.90 22.62
N GLN A 463 -4.81 20.22 23.75
CA GLN A 463 -3.62 20.21 24.59
C GLN A 463 -3.00 18.81 24.58
N SER A 464 -1.69 18.73 24.79
CA SER A 464 -0.97 17.45 24.80
C SER A 464 -1.13 16.69 26.11
N ASP A 465 -1.27 17.41 27.21
CA ASP A 465 -1.22 16.90 28.59
C ASP A 465 -2.51 17.23 29.34
N ASN A 466 -2.77 16.53 30.45
CA ASN A 466 -3.94 16.74 31.32
C ASN A 466 -5.30 16.67 30.59
N CYS A 467 -5.35 15.97 29.46
CA CYS A 467 -6.54 15.78 28.66
C CYS A 467 -7.29 14.53 29.08
N TRP A 468 -8.62 14.61 29.12
CA TRP A 468 -9.45 13.48 29.52
C TRP A 468 -10.84 13.57 28.90
N VAL A 469 -11.52 12.43 28.84
CA VAL A 469 -12.87 12.27 28.32
C VAL A 469 -13.62 11.24 29.15
N GLY A 470 -14.90 11.44 29.38
CA GLY A 470 -15.69 10.55 30.23
C GLY A 470 -17.18 10.81 30.14
N MET A 471 -17.91 10.17 31.06
CA MET A 471 -19.36 10.28 31.19
C MET A 471 -19.76 10.60 32.63
N ASP A 472 -20.74 11.49 32.75
CA ASP A 472 -21.61 11.63 33.92
C ASP A 472 -22.88 10.80 33.71
N PHE A 473 -23.04 9.71 34.47
CA PHE A 473 -24.24 8.86 34.40
C PHE A 473 -25.45 9.43 35.15
N GLY A 474 -25.33 10.60 35.79
CA GLY A 474 -26.37 11.24 36.60
C GLY A 474 -26.58 10.57 37.96
N THR A 475 -26.32 9.27 38.07
CA THR A 475 -26.38 8.48 39.30
C THR A 475 -25.21 7.51 39.39
N PRO A 476 -24.81 7.05 40.59
CA PRO A 476 -23.76 6.04 40.72
C PRO A 476 -24.14 4.70 40.07
N VAL A 477 -23.33 4.25 39.12
CA VAL A 477 -23.52 2.99 38.37
C VAL A 477 -22.43 1.97 38.70
N SER A 478 -22.74 0.68 38.53
CA SER A 478 -21.78 -0.42 38.64
C SER A 478 -21.41 -0.89 37.24
N ILE A 479 -20.15 -0.71 36.85
CA ILE A 479 -19.62 -1.13 35.54
C ILE A 479 -19.00 -2.51 35.68
N GLY A 480 -19.42 -3.45 34.82
CA GLY A 480 -18.88 -4.81 34.76
C GLY A 480 -17.66 -4.90 33.86
N HIS A 481 -17.64 -4.15 32.76
CA HIS A 481 -16.46 -4.03 31.92
C HIS A 481 -16.47 -2.74 31.10
N ILE A 482 -15.28 -2.36 30.64
CA ILE A 482 -15.06 -1.24 29.72
C ILE A 482 -14.51 -1.83 28.42
N SER A 483 -15.06 -1.43 27.28
CA SER A 483 -14.47 -1.73 25.98
C SER A 483 -14.02 -0.43 25.35
N PHE A 484 -12.87 -0.41 24.69
CA PHE A 484 -12.37 0.80 24.06
C PHE A 484 -11.65 0.52 22.75
N LEU A 485 -11.63 1.54 21.91
CA LEU A 485 -10.91 1.58 20.66
C LEU A 485 -10.04 2.84 20.65
N PRO A 486 -8.70 2.73 20.64
CA PRO A 486 -7.86 3.89 20.39
C PRO A 486 -8.08 4.41 18.97
N ARG A 487 -7.51 5.58 18.65
CA ARG A 487 -7.43 6.07 17.26
C ARG A 487 -6.99 4.94 16.33
N ASN A 488 -7.80 4.67 15.32
CA ASN A 488 -7.58 3.56 14.41
C ASN A 488 -7.85 3.99 12.95
N ASP A 489 -7.78 3.03 12.04
CA ASP A 489 -7.85 3.14 10.59
C ASP A 489 -9.13 2.53 9.98
N GLY A 490 -10.14 2.17 10.80
CA GLY A 490 -11.40 1.56 10.36
C GLY A 490 -11.26 0.09 9.96
N ASN A 491 -10.17 -0.57 10.39
CA ASN A 491 -9.91 -1.97 10.10
C ASN A 491 -10.10 -2.91 11.31
N CYS A 492 -10.46 -2.38 12.48
CA CYS A 492 -10.93 -3.17 13.62
C CYS A 492 -12.31 -3.79 13.33
N ILE A 493 -12.71 -4.77 14.14
CA ILE A 493 -14.12 -5.15 14.24
C ILE A 493 -14.89 -4.01 14.90
N GLU A 494 -15.96 -3.57 14.27
CA GLU A 494 -16.83 -2.49 14.71
C GLU A 494 -18.24 -3.01 14.95
N ILE A 495 -18.84 -2.60 16.08
CA ILE A 495 -20.19 -3.04 16.45
C ILE A 495 -21.20 -2.52 15.42
N GLY A 496 -22.09 -3.40 14.95
CA GLY A 496 -23.13 -3.11 13.97
C GLY A 496 -22.75 -3.43 12.52
N ASP A 497 -21.46 -3.60 12.22
CA ASP A 497 -21.02 -4.00 10.89
C ASP A 497 -21.27 -5.50 10.63
N GLU A 498 -21.73 -5.83 9.42
CA GLU A 498 -21.83 -7.21 8.91
C GLU A 498 -20.50 -7.68 8.32
N TYR A 499 -19.99 -8.79 8.85
CA TYR A 499 -18.77 -9.44 8.37
C TYR A 499 -19.05 -10.86 7.86
N GLU A 500 -18.20 -11.33 6.95
CA GLU A 500 -18.23 -12.71 6.44
C GLU A 500 -16.82 -13.29 6.43
N LEU A 501 -16.61 -14.40 7.16
CA LEU A 501 -15.34 -15.11 7.12
C LEU A 501 -15.33 -16.11 5.97
N MET A 502 -14.38 -15.96 5.07
CA MET A 502 -14.12 -16.86 3.96
C MET A 502 -12.88 -17.70 4.25
N TYR A 503 -12.83 -18.91 3.70
CA TYR A 503 -11.62 -19.71 3.60
C TYR A 503 -11.46 -20.26 2.18
N TRP A 504 -10.23 -20.44 1.74
CA TRP A 504 -9.94 -20.99 0.42
C TRP A 504 -10.04 -22.51 0.42
N ASP A 505 -10.88 -23.06 -0.45
CA ASP A 505 -11.00 -24.51 -0.67
C ASP A 505 -11.61 -24.82 -2.05
N ASN A 506 -11.24 -25.96 -2.64
CA ASN A 506 -11.66 -26.36 -3.98
C ASN A 506 -11.49 -25.23 -5.01
N ASN A 507 -10.32 -24.57 -5.02
CA ASN A 507 -9.97 -23.49 -5.94
C ASN A 507 -10.93 -22.28 -5.90
N SER A 508 -11.62 -22.03 -4.78
CA SER A 508 -12.53 -20.89 -4.63
C SER A 508 -12.69 -20.47 -3.17
N TRP A 509 -13.23 -19.27 -2.95
CA TRP A 509 -13.61 -18.81 -1.61
C TRP A 509 -14.89 -19.50 -1.15
N GLN A 510 -14.83 -20.11 0.03
CA GLN A 510 -15.95 -20.76 0.72
C GLN A 510 -16.33 -19.95 1.96
N SER A 511 -17.62 -19.71 2.17
CA SER A 511 -18.10 -18.96 3.33
C SER A 511 -18.19 -19.84 4.58
N LEU A 512 -17.76 -19.31 5.72
CA LEU A 512 -18.02 -19.84 7.07
C LEU A 512 -19.22 -19.15 7.74
N GLY A 513 -19.94 -18.31 6.98
CA GLY A 513 -21.14 -17.60 7.41
C GLY A 513 -20.90 -16.12 7.65
N LYS A 514 -22.02 -15.39 7.72
CA LYS A 514 -22.07 -13.96 8.03
C LYS A 514 -22.41 -13.73 9.50
N GLN A 515 -21.84 -12.69 10.09
CA GLN A 515 -22.14 -12.25 11.45
C GLN A 515 -22.22 -10.72 11.51
N ILE A 516 -23.23 -10.18 12.18
CA ILE A 516 -23.23 -8.78 12.62
C ILE A 516 -22.46 -8.72 13.94
N ALA A 517 -21.42 -7.89 13.99
CA ALA A 517 -20.62 -7.73 15.19
C ALA A 517 -21.46 -7.06 16.31
N ASN A 518 -21.65 -7.77 17.42
CA ASN A 518 -22.27 -7.23 18.63
C ASN A 518 -21.23 -6.87 19.71
N GLU A 519 -19.98 -7.23 19.46
CA GLU A 519 -18.81 -6.94 20.29
C GLU A 519 -17.69 -6.41 19.37
N LEU A 520 -16.60 -5.90 19.95
CA LEU A 520 -15.43 -5.45 19.20
C LEU A 520 -14.51 -6.60 18.74
N GLN A 521 -15.06 -7.80 18.60
CA GLN A 521 -14.41 -9.02 18.14
C GLN A 521 -15.45 -9.93 17.46
N LEU A 522 -14.98 -10.87 16.64
CA LEU A 522 -15.81 -11.93 16.06
C LEU A 522 -15.28 -13.30 16.47
N GLN A 523 -16.18 -14.23 16.79
CA GLN A 523 -15.85 -15.64 17.00
C GLN A 523 -16.47 -16.49 15.88
N TYR A 524 -15.63 -17.19 15.12
CA TYR A 524 -16.07 -18.22 14.18
C TYR A 524 -15.69 -19.60 14.70
N LYS A 525 -16.70 -20.46 14.87
CA LYS A 525 -16.52 -21.81 15.42
C LYS A 525 -16.27 -22.81 14.31
N ASN A 526 -15.61 -23.92 14.65
CA ASN A 526 -15.44 -25.07 13.75
C ASN A 526 -14.73 -24.76 12.42
N CYS A 527 -13.82 -23.79 12.40
CA CYS A 527 -13.06 -23.40 11.22
C CYS A 527 -12.01 -24.47 10.87
N PRO A 528 -11.74 -24.75 9.58
CA PRO A 528 -10.71 -25.70 9.18
C PRO A 528 -9.29 -25.25 9.58
N SER A 529 -8.36 -26.18 9.78
CA SER A 529 -6.94 -25.85 9.94
C SER A 529 -6.22 -25.79 8.58
N ASN A 530 -4.96 -25.29 8.56
CA ASN A 530 -4.14 -25.16 7.35
C ASN A 530 -4.83 -24.42 6.17
N ALA A 531 -5.78 -23.55 6.47
CA ALA A 531 -6.55 -22.81 5.49
C ALA A 531 -6.05 -21.36 5.36
N LEU A 532 -6.17 -20.81 4.15
CA LEU A 532 -6.06 -19.38 3.92
C LEU A 532 -7.42 -18.74 4.13
N PHE A 533 -7.50 -17.72 4.97
CA PHE A 533 -8.72 -17.01 5.33
C PHE A 533 -8.76 -15.60 4.78
N LEU A 534 -9.96 -15.04 4.67
CA LEU A 534 -10.22 -13.64 4.35
C LEU A 534 -11.47 -13.19 5.10
N LEU A 535 -11.43 -12.05 5.78
CA LEU A 535 -12.58 -11.49 6.48
C LEU A 535 -13.14 -10.31 5.68
N HIS A 536 -14.31 -10.49 5.08
CA HIS A 536 -15.02 -9.42 4.39
C HIS A 536 -15.84 -8.58 5.37
N ASN A 537 -15.86 -7.26 5.16
CA ASN A 537 -16.82 -6.34 5.77
C ASN A 537 -17.79 -5.86 4.69
N HIS A 538 -19.05 -6.29 4.77
CA HIS A 538 -20.10 -5.95 3.82
C HIS A 538 -20.73 -4.57 4.06
N THR A 539 -20.31 -3.88 5.12
CA THR A 539 -20.88 -2.59 5.53
C THR A 539 -20.04 -1.42 5.03
N LYS A 540 -18.72 -1.44 5.29
CA LYS A 540 -17.82 -0.32 4.96
C LYS A 540 -16.36 -0.74 4.82
N GLY A 541 -15.55 0.21 4.36
CA GLY A 541 -14.12 0.02 4.11
C GLY A 541 -13.84 -0.69 2.79
N LYS A 542 -12.55 -0.79 2.44
CA LYS A 542 -12.07 -1.48 1.22
C LYS A 542 -10.83 -2.33 1.45
N GLU A 543 -10.15 -2.12 2.57
CA GLU A 543 -8.92 -2.81 2.94
C GLU A 543 -9.28 -4.10 3.66
N GLU A 544 -8.94 -5.24 3.07
CA GLU A 544 -9.14 -6.56 3.62
C GLU A 544 -7.92 -7.40 3.25
N ARG A 545 -7.46 -8.29 4.12
CA ARG A 545 -6.22 -9.02 3.87
C ARG A 545 -6.37 -10.50 4.15
N ILE A 546 -5.76 -11.31 3.30
CA ILE A 546 -5.68 -12.75 3.52
C ILE A 546 -4.77 -13.05 4.71
N PHE A 547 -5.08 -14.11 5.45
CA PHE A 547 -4.30 -14.53 6.61
C PHE A 547 -4.35 -16.04 6.81
N THR A 548 -3.32 -16.61 7.44
CA THR A 548 -3.40 -17.91 8.12
C THR A 548 -3.66 -17.68 9.61
N TYR A 549 -4.15 -18.70 10.30
CA TYR A 549 -4.44 -18.61 11.75
C TYR A 549 -3.63 -19.63 12.54
N GLU A 550 -2.57 -19.16 13.18
CA GLU A 550 -1.54 -19.97 13.83
C GLU A 550 -1.34 -19.49 15.26
N ASN A 551 -1.16 -20.40 16.21
CA ASN A 551 -0.94 -20.05 17.63
C ASN A 551 -2.00 -19.09 18.25
N ASN A 552 -3.24 -19.13 17.75
CA ASN A 552 -4.34 -18.23 18.13
C ASN A 552 -4.14 -16.77 17.67
N GLU A 553 -3.36 -16.56 16.62
CA GLU A 553 -3.09 -15.24 16.04
C GLU A 553 -3.34 -15.24 14.52
N GLN A 554 -3.73 -14.08 14.00
CA GLN A 554 -3.82 -13.82 12.56
C GLN A 554 -2.41 -13.55 12.01
N ILE A 555 -1.94 -14.37 11.07
CA ILE A 555 -0.70 -14.17 10.34
C ILE A 555 -1.03 -13.66 8.95
N TRP A 556 -0.71 -12.40 8.67
CA TRP A 556 -1.12 -11.69 7.45
C TRP A 556 -0.20 -11.99 6.26
N TRP A 557 -0.81 -12.14 5.08
CA TRP A 557 -0.10 -12.46 3.83
C TRP A 557 -0.44 -11.49 2.73
#